data_AF-A0A1F6V3X5-F1
#
_entry.id   AF-A0A1F6V3X5-F1
#
_cell.length_a   1.000
_cell.length_b   1.000
_cell.length_c   1.000
_cell.angle_alpha   90.00
_cell.angle_beta   90.00
_cell.angle_gamma   90.00
#
_symmetry.space_group_name_H-M   'P 1'
#
loop_
_entity.id
_entity.type
_entity.pdbx_description
1 polymer ?
#
loop_
_entity_poly.entity_id
_entity_poly.type
_entity_poly.pdbx_seq_one_letter_code
_entity_poly.pdbx_strand_id
1 'polypeptide(L)'
;MIKWFKEYVSTFKFTFDFWSTFLVDYVFFGGLWLLFTWFSEYVNMQSKGLMQGKSLEQIQQSFTPENAQQSLAFLSQVSSFLWVFVAGLVLLIVGGFLLFGLEQAMIWYHFERKKVSWKMYWKWNVFHVVLIIPLVLYGLFYLLITLIFSGFFNFVISLIPTLYFKAPSTFQAVVKFLNGVVSFSLGIWLLLLLFVMWYVFAQKYKVWESIGDGFHLVWQRKMRFGKLFVFALIMAVLFTLIAVPFRMLFASVSVLSMGFDLFVLFFFVAWLRLVVVEMLKE
;
A
#
# COMPACT_ATOMS: atom_id res chain seq x y z
N MET A 1 24.42 10.10 20.47
CA MET A 1 24.22 10.16 19.02
C MET A 1 25.03 9.08 18.29
N ILE A 2 26.31 8.92 18.61
CA ILE A 2 27.23 7.97 17.95
C ILE A 2 26.80 6.48 18.12
N LYS A 3 26.30 6.06 19.29
CA LYS A 3 25.86 4.67 19.53
C LYS A 3 24.64 4.28 18.65
N TRP A 4 23.59 5.11 18.69
CA TRP A 4 22.39 4.92 17.87
C TRP A 4 22.70 4.92 16.36
N PHE A 5 23.60 5.80 15.90
CA PHE A 5 24.02 5.82 14.51
C PHE A 5 24.81 4.56 14.11
N LYS A 6 25.65 4.01 15.01
CA LYS A 6 26.38 2.76 14.75
C LYS A 6 25.45 1.55 14.70
N GLU A 7 24.53 1.43 15.66
CA GLU A 7 23.46 0.41 15.67
C GLU A 7 22.64 0.48 14.39
N TYR A 8 22.34 1.69 13.95
CA TYR A 8 21.64 1.90 12.70
C TYR A 8 22.46 1.52 11.46
N VAL A 9 23.74 1.92 11.36
CA VAL A 9 24.57 1.54 10.20
C VAL A 9 24.73 0.02 10.11
N SER A 10 24.67 -0.70 11.23
CA SER A 10 24.61 -2.16 11.18
C SER A 10 23.34 -2.74 10.55
N THR A 11 22.22 -2.01 10.52
CA THR A 11 20.97 -2.43 9.83
C THR A 11 21.10 -2.43 8.30
N PHE A 12 22.10 -1.75 7.74
CA PHE A 12 22.42 -1.81 6.30
C PHE A 12 23.20 -3.06 5.90
N LYS A 13 23.48 -3.96 6.83
CA LYS A 13 23.93 -5.29 6.46
C LYS A 13 22.74 -5.96 5.80
N PHE A 14 22.80 -6.16 4.49
CA PHE A 14 21.83 -6.97 3.73
C PHE A 14 21.94 -8.44 4.14
N THR A 15 21.52 -8.72 5.38
CA THR A 15 21.55 -10.03 6.01
C THR A 15 20.59 -10.98 5.31
N PHE A 16 20.67 -12.25 5.65
CA PHE A 16 19.70 -13.24 5.19
C PHE A 16 18.25 -12.83 5.52
N ASP A 17 18.04 -12.25 6.70
CA ASP A 17 16.73 -11.77 7.15
C ASP A 17 16.18 -10.65 6.24
N PHE A 18 17.05 -9.76 5.75
CA PHE A 18 16.67 -8.73 4.77
C PHE A 18 16.14 -9.36 3.49
N TRP A 19 16.96 -10.19 2.84
CA TRP A 19 16.63 -10.77 1.54
C TRP A 19 15.45 -11.72 1.60
N SER A 20 15.35 -12.50 2.68
CA SER A 20 14.23 -13.40 2.93
C SER A 20 12.90 -12.64 2.93
N THR A 21 12.83 -11.57 3.73
CA THR A 21 11.59 -10.79 3.85
C THR A 21 11.28 -9.97 2.61
N PHE A 22 12.30 -9.35 1.99
CA PHE A 22 12.19 -8.66 0.72
C PHE A 22 11.65 -9.57 -0.41
N LEU A 23 12.21 -10.78 -0.55
CA LEU A 23 11.79 -11.70 -1.61
C LEU A 23 10.36 -12.21 -1.38
N VAL A 24 9.97 -12.45 -0.12
CA VAL A 24 8.59 -12.81 0.22
C VAL A 24 7.64 -11.69 -0.21
N ASP A 25 7.91 -10.43 0.15
CA ASP A 25 7.11 -9.26 -0.28
C ASP A 25 7.05 -9.17 -1.82
N TYR A 26 8.20 -9.23 -2.47
CA TYR A 26 8.33 -9.01 -3.92
C TYR A 26 7.59 -10.10 -4.73
N VAL A 27 7.76 -11.37 -4.37
CA VAL A 27 7.07 -12.49 -5.03
C VAL A 27 5.56 -12.42 -4.77
N PHE A 28 5.17 -12.09 -3.53
CA PHE A 28 3.78 -11.98 -3.14
C PHE A 28 3.04 -10.89 -3.92
N PHE A 29 3.52 -9.64 -3.82
CA PHE A 29 2.86 -8.51 -4.46
C PHE A 29 3.06 -8.51 -5.97
N GLY A 30 4.19 -9.03 -6.48
CA GLY A 30 4.38 -9.28 -7.90
C GLY A 30 3.40 -10.30 -8.46
N GLY A 31 3.16 -11.40 -7.74
CA GLY A 31 2.16 -12.41 -8.10
C GLY A 31 0.74 -11.84 -8.09
N LEU A 32 0.37 -11.07 -7.05
CA LEU A 32 -0.91 -10.37 -7.01
C LEU A 32 -1.04 -9.39 -8.18
N TRP A 33 -0.03 -8.58 -8.44
CA TRP A 33 -0.06 -7.62 -9.55
C TRP A 33 -0.30 -8.32 -10.91
N LEU A 34 0.36 -9.45 -11.17
CA LEU A 34 0.12 -10.25 -12.38
C LEU A 34 -1.31 -10.78 -12.44
N LEU A 35 -1.86 -11.29 -11.33
CA LEU A 35 -3.24 -11.77 -11.25
C LEU A 35 -4.26 -10.66 -11.53
N PHE A 36 -4.07 -9.48 -10.94
CA PHE A 36 -4.93 -8.32 -11.17
C PHE A 36 -4.84 -7.82 -12.61
N THR A 37 -3.63 -7.79 -13.18
CA THR A 37 -3.42 -7.38 -14.58
C THR A 37 -4.11 -8.36 -15.54
N TRP A 38 -3.93 -9.66 -15.33
CA TRP A 38 -4.58 -10.69 -16.12
C TRP A 38 -6.11 -10.64 -16.02
N PHE A 39 -6.64 -10.47 -14.80
CA PHE A 39 -8.09 -10.32 -14.60
C PHE A 39 -8.63 -9.04 -15.25
N SER A 40 -7.89 -7.92 -15.18
CA SER A 40 -8.28 -6.68 -15.84
C SER A 40 -8.34 -6.84 -17.36
N GLU A 41 -7.36 -7.53 -17.96
CA GLU A 41 -7.37 -7.81 -19.40
C GLU A 41 -8.52 -8.74 -19.79
N TYR A 42 -8.79 -9.76 -18.98
CA TYR A 42 -9.95 -10.62 -19.17
C TYR A 42 -11.26 -9.81 -19.16
N VAL A 43 -11.45 -8.93 -18.18
CA VAL A 43 -12.64 -8.06 -18.09
C VAL A 43 -12.73 -7.12 -19.28
N ASN A 44 -11.62 -6.53 -19.71
CA ASN A 44 -11.57 -5.66 -20.89
C ASN A 44 -11.97 -6.42 -22.16
N MET A 45 -11.47 -7.64 -22.35
CA MET A 45 -11.81 -8.49 -23.49
C MET A 45 -13.29 -8.86 -23.50
N GLN A 46 -13.84 -9.28 -22.36
CA GLN A 46 -15.26 -9.61 -22.24
C GLN A 46 -16.15 -8.39 -22.47
N SER A 47 -15.78 -7.22 -21.93
CA SER A 47 -16.49 -5.96 -22.13
C SER A 47 -16.52 -5.56 -23.61
N LYS A 48 -15.39 -5.64 -24.31
CA LYS A 48 -15.32 -5.41 -25.77
C LYS A 48 -16.19 -6.41 -26.54
N GLY A 49 -16.19 -7.68 -26.13
CA GLY A 49 -17.04 -8.72 -26.69
C GLY A 49 -18.54 -8.43 -26.52
N LEU A 50 -18.96 -7.97 -25.34
CA LEU A 50 -20.34 -7.58 -25.05
C LEU A 50 -20.79 -6.39 -25.88
N MET A 51 -19.92 -5.39 -26.06
CA MET A 51 -20.26 -4.23 -26.88
C MET A 51 -20.33 -4.57 -28.38
N GLN A 52 -19.66 -5.62 -28.84
CA GLN A 52 -19.60 -6.01 -30.26
C GLN A 52 -19.22 -4.85 -31.20
N GLY A 53 -18.44 -3.88 -30.71
CA GLY A 53 -18.09 -2.66 -31.46
C GLY A 53 -19.21 -1.62 -31.58
N LYS A 54 -20.38 -1.84 -30.94
CA LYS A 54 -21.48 -0.88 -30.87
C LYS A 54 -21.18 0.22 -29.85
N SER A 55 -21.64 1.44 -30.15
CA SER A 55 -21.64 2.53 -29.16
C SER A 55 -22.70 2.30 -28.09
N LEU A 56 -22.59 3.02 -26.96
CA LEU A 56 -23.57 2.93 -25.88
C LEU A 56 -24.98 3.29 -26.37
N GLU A 57 -25.10 4.30 -27.24
CA GLU A 57 -26.37 4.72 -27.84
C GLU A 57 -26.98 3.63 -28.73
N GLN A 58 -26.15 2.92 -29.50
CA GLN A 58 -26.59 1.81 -30.35
C GLN A 58 -27.06 0.60 -29.53
N ILE A 59 -26.40 0.34 -28.39
CA ILE A 59 -26.84 -0.69 -27.44
C ILE A 59 -28.20 -0.29 -26.83
N GLN A 60 -28.36 0.97 -26.42
CA GLN A 60 -29.64 1.48 -25.88
C GLN A 60 -30.79 1.37 -26.90
N GLN A 61 -30.53 1.69 -28.17
CA GLN A 61 -31.51 1.55 -29.25
C GLN A 61 -31.86 0.08 -29.56
N SER A 62 -31.00 -0.87 -29.19
CA SER A 62 -31.27 -2.31 -29.36
C SER A 62 -32.30 -2.85 -28.36
N PHE A 63 -32.66 -2.08 -27.33
CA PHE A 63 -33.64 -2.42 -26.30
C PHE A 63 -35.08 -1.98 -26.61
N THR A 64 -35.41 -1.68 -27.87
CA THR A 64 -36.79 -1.39 -28.27
C THR A 64 -37.65 -2.66 -28.30
N PRO A 65 -38.99 -2.54 -28.09
CA PRO A 65 -39.90 -3.69 -28.06
C PRO A 65 -39.85 -4.57 -29.32
N GLU A 66 -39.49 -3.99 -30.47
CA GLU A 66 -39.35 -4.67 -31.76
C GLU A 66 -38.18 -5.68 -31.80
N ASN A 67 -37.20 -5.56 -30.89
CA ASN A 67 -36.00 -6.40 -30.82
C ASN A 67 -35.91 -7.22 -29.52
N ALA A 68 -37.06 -7.63 -28.96
CA ALA A 68 -37.13 -8.33 -27.67
C ALA A 68 -36.22 -9.58 -27.58
N GLN A 69 -36.07 -10.35 -28.65
CA GLN A 69 -35.21 -11.55 -28.65
C GLN A 69 -33.71 -11.21 -28.61
N GLN A 70 -33.28 -10.16 -29.31
CA GLN A 70 -31.90 -9.67 -29.25
C GLN A 70 -31.59 -9.05 -27.88
N SER A 71 -32.58 -8.35 -27.31
CA SER A 71 -32.50 -7.79 -25.95
C SER A 71 -32.32 -8.89 -24.89
N LEU A 72 -33.09 -9.99 -24.98
CA LEU A 72 -32.97 -11.11 -24.05
C LEU A 72 -31.61 -11.82 -24.15
N ALA A 73 -31.10 -12.03 -25.37
CA ALA A 73 -29.78 -12.63 -25.57
C ALA A 73 -28.66 -11.74 -25.00
N PHE A 74 -28.73 -10.43 -25.23
CA PHE A 74 -27.77 -9.47 -24.67
C PHE A 74 -27.84 -9.44 -23.14
N LEU A 75 -29.03 -9.38 -22.55
CA LEU A 75 -29.20 -9.42 -21.08
C LEU A 75 -28.63 -10.70 -20.47
N SER A 76 -28.80 -11.85 -21.13
CA SER A 76 -28.22 -13.11 -20.68
C SER A 76 -26.68 -13.08 -20.67
N GLN A 77 -26.07 -12.52 -21.72
CA GLN A 77 -24.62 -12.36 -21.80
C GLN A 77 -24.09 -11.39 -20.73
N VAL A 78 -24.76 -10.25 -20.55
CA VAL A 78 -24.43 -9.28 -19.50
C VAL A 78 -24.57 -9.90 -18.12
N SER A 79 -25.65 -10.65 -17.85
CA SER A 79 -25.85 -11.33 -16.58
C SER A 79 -24.74 -12.34 -16.29
N SER A 80 -24.39 -13.18 -17.27
CA SER A 80 -23.29 -14.15 -17.13
C SER A 80 -21.96 -13.45 -16.86
N PHE A 81 -21.65 -12.38 -17.60
CA PHE A 81 -20.46 -11.56 -17.38
C PHE A 81 -20.43 -10.96 -15.96
N LEU A 82 -21.54 -10.38 -15.50
CA LEU A 82 -21.62 -9.80 -14.15
C LEU A 82 -21.36 -10.85 -13.06
N TRP A 83 -21.90 -12.06 -13.21
CA TRP A 83 -21.63 -13.14 -12.27
C TRP A 83 -20.16 -13.54 -12.24
N VAL A 84 -19.52 -13.70 -13.40
CA VAL A 84 -18.08 -14.03 -13.48
C VAL A 84 -17.23 -12.88 -12.94
N PHE A 85 -17.60 -11.63 -13.24
CA PHE A 85 -16.91 -10.44 -12.73
C PHE A 85 -16.97 -10.37 -11.21
N VAL A 86 -18.17 -10.48 -10.62
CA VAL A 86 -18.35 -10.43 -9.16
C VAL A 86 -17.63 -11.61 -8.49
N ALA A 87 -17.78 -12.83 -9.00
CA ALA A 87 -17.09 -14.00 -8.46
C ALA A 87 -15.57 -13.85 -8.52
N GLY A 88 -15.03 -13.41 -9.66
CA GLY A 88 -13.60 -13.15 -9.83
C GLY A 88 -13.08 -12.06 -8.89
N LEU A 89 -13.83 -10.96 -8.73
CA LEU A 89 -13.49 -9.88 -7.82
C LEU A 89 -13.48 -10.34 -6.36
N VAL A 90 -14.50 -11.09 -5.94
CA VAL A 90 -14.58 -11.67 -4.58
C VAL A 90 -13.41 -12.62 -4.34
N LEU A 91 -13.08 -13.50 -5.30
CA LEU A 91 -11.95 -14.42 -5.20
C LEU A 91 -10.61 -13.67 -5.09
N LEU A 92 -10.40 -12.60 -5.86
CA LEU A 92 -9.20 -11.78 -5.78
C LEU A 92 -9.08 -11.04 -4.44
N ILE A 93 -10.18 -10.48 -3.93
CA ILE A 93 -10.18 -9.75 -2.66
C ILE A 93 -9.96 -10.72 -1.49
N VAL A 94 -10.77 -11.78 -1.39
CA VAL A 94 -10.67 -12.76 -0.29
C VAL A 94 -9.36 -13.53 -0.38
N GLY A 95 -8.99 -13.99 -1.58
CA GLY A 95 -7.73 -14.66 -1.84
C GLY A 95 -6.53 -13.77 -1.51
N GLY A 96 -6.52 -12.52 -1.98
CA GLY A 96 -5.47 -11.55 -1.68
C GLY A 96 -5.35 -11.26 -0.18
N PHE A 97 -6.48 -11.14 0.52
CA PHE A 97 -6.50 -10.95 1.98
C PHE A 97 -5.91 -12.16 2.73
N LEU A 98 -6.34 -13.38 2.37
CA LEU A 98 -5.84 -14.62 2.98
C LEU A 98 -4.35 -14.82 2.71
N LEU A 99 -3.93 -14.59 1.47
CA LEU A 99 -2.53 -14.64 1.06
C LEU A 99 -1.73 -13.58 1.84
N PHE A 100 -2.24 -12.36 2.02
CA PHE A 100 -1.56 -11.31 2.81
C PHE A 100 -1.37 -11.73 4.27
N GLY A 101 -2.39 -12.37 4.87
CA GLY A 101 -2.25 -12.98 6.19
C GLY A 101 -1.15 -14.05 6.24
N LEU A 102 -0.97 -14.83 5.17
CA LEU A 102 0.11 -15.82 5.06
C LEU A 102 1.48 -15.17 4.90
N GLU A 103 1.59 -14.15 4.05
CA GLU A 103 2.83 -13.39 3.80
C GLU A 103 3.35 -12.77 5.11
N GLN A 104 2.50 -12.05 5.84
CA GLN A 104 2.88 -11.52 7.16
C GLN A 104 3.25 -12.66 8.12
N ALA A 105 2.48 -13.74 8.18
CA ALA A 105 2.82 -14.88 9.03
C ALA A 105 4.22 -15.43 8.70
N MET A 106 4.58 -15.60 7.42
CA MET A 106 5.90 -16.11 7.03
C MET A 106 7.03 -15.18 7.47
N ILE A 107 6.89 -13.87 7.23
CA ILE A 107 7.90 -12.87 7.58
C ILE A 107 8.15 -12.81 9.09
N TRP A 108 7.08 -12.68 9.87
CA TRP A 108 7.23 -12.51 11.31
C TRP A 108 7.66 -13.81 12.00
N TYR A 109 7.29 -14.97 11.45
CA TYR A 109 7.80 -16.26 11.94
C TYR A 109 9.27 -16.45 11.64
N HIS A 110 9.74 -15.94 10.51
CA HIS A 110 11.15 -15.96 10.16
C HIS A 110 11.97 -15.19 11.21
N PHE A 111 11.55 -13.98 11.59
CA PHE A 111 12.20 -13.21 12.65
C PHE A 111 12.16 -13.91 14.02
N GLU A 112 11.05 -14.57 14.33
CA GLU A 112 10.84 -15.29 15.58
C GLU A 112 11.46 -16.69 15.61
N ARG A 113 12.01 -17.16 14.48
CA ARG A 113 12.49 -18.54 14.27
C ARG A 113 11.45 -19.61 14.62
N LYS A 114 10.18 -19.33 14.35
CA LYS A 114 9.05 -20.24 14.58
C LYS A 114 8.60 -20.88 13.25
N LYS A 115 7.90 -22.02 13.30
CA LYS A 115 7.23 -22.61 12.11
C LYS A 115 5.78 -22.19 12.02
N VAL A 116 5.32 -21.79 10.83
CA VAL A 116 3.92 -21.40 10.60
C VAL A 116 3.02 -22.61 10.83
N SER A 117 2.05 -22.49 11.74
CA SER A 117 1.01 -23.50 11.95
C SER A 117 -0.34 -22.99 11.47
N TRP A 118 -1.23 -23.90 11.08
CA TRP A 118 -2.58 -23.58 10.59
C TRP A 118 -3.39 -22.73 11.58
N LYS A 119 -3.34 -23.07 12.88
CA LYS A 119 -4.04 -22.32 13.93
C LYS A 119 -3.53 -20.89 14.03
N MET A 120 -2.23 -20.69 13.88
CA MET A 120 -1.63 -19.37 13.97
C MET A 120 -1.88 -18.54 12.71
N TYR A 121 -1.89 -19.16 11.53
CA TYR A 121 -2.28 -18.51 10.28
C TYR A 121 -3.69 -17.89 10.36
N TRP A 122 -4.68 -18.62 10.89
CA TRP A 122 -6.03 -18.05 11.09
C TRP A 122 -6.04 -16.91 12.09
N LYS A 123 -5.20 -16.96 13.14
CA LYS A 123 -5.06 -15.83 14.05
C LYS A 123 -4.51 -14.58 13.36
N TRP A 124 -3.57 -14.72 12.41
CA TRP A 124 -3.10 -13.59 11.59
C TRP A 124 -4.22 -12.98 10.76
N ASN A 125 -5.07 -13.80 10.14
CA ASN A 125 -6.23 -13.29 9.40
C ASN A 125 -7.20 -12.54 10.32
N VAL A 126 -7.55 -13.11 11.48
CA VAL A 126 -8.41 -12.42 12.47
C VAL A 126 -7.77 -11.12 12.94
N PHE A 127 -6.45 -11.12 13.17
CA PHE A 127 -5.72 -9.92 13.55
C PHE A 127 -5.83 -8.83 12.49
N HIS A 128 -5.65 -9.16 11.20
CA HIS A 128 -5.82 -8.20 10.10
C HIS A 128 -7.26 -7.70 9.98
N VAL A 129 -8.27 -8.56 10.17
CA VAL A 129 -9.68 -8.12 10.22
C VAL A 129 -9.89 -7.10 11.34
N VAL A 130 -9.38 -7.39 12.54
CA VAL A 130 -9.53 -6.47 13.69
C VAL A 130 -8.75 -5.18 13.46
N LEU A 131 -7.58 -5.23 12.81
CA LEU A 131 -6.80 -4.04 12.43
C LEU A 131 -7.54 -3.11 11.47
N ILE A 132 -8.59 -3.55 10.77
CA ILE A 132 -9.40 -2.66 9.94
C ILE A 132 -9.97 -1.51 10.78
N ILE A 133 -10.35 -1.74 12.03
CA ILE A 133 -10.91 -0.71 12.91
C ILE A 133 -9.90 0.43 13.15
N PRO A 134 -8.69 0.19 13.72
CA PRO A 134 -7.70 1.25 13.89
C PRO A 134 -7.21 1.81 12.55
N LEU A 135 -7.21 1.04 11.46
CA LEU A 135 -6.87 1.55 10.12
C LEU A 135 -7.90 2.55 9.59
N VAL A 136 -9.20 2.29 9.77
CA VAL A 136 -10.27 3.24 9.41
C VAL A 136 -10.16 4.51 10.26
N LEU A 137 -9.95 4.37 11.57
CA LEU A 137 -9.74 5.53 12.45
C LEU A 137 -8.50 6.35 12.03
N TYR A 138 -7.41 5.66 11.68
CA TYR A 138 -6.23 6.30 11.12
C TYR A 138 -6.52 6.98 9.79
N GLY A 139 -7.31 6.36 8.91
CA GLY A 139 -7.73 6.93 7.63
C GLY A 139 -8.56 8.21 7.78
N LEU A 140 -9.47 8.24 8.77
CA LEU A 140 -10.22 9.44 9.12
C LEU A 140 -9.30 10.54 9.66
N PHE A 141 -8.36 10.18 10.54
CA PHE A 141 -7.34 11.11 11.03
C PHE A 141 -6.46 11.65 9.89
N TYR A 142 -6.01 10.77 8.99
CA TYR A 142 -5.24 11.11 7.80
C TYR A 142 -5.98 12.10 6.91
N LEU A 143 -7.27 11.86 6.64
CA LEU A 143 -8.12 12.73 5.85
C LEU A 143 -8.25 14.11 6.52
N LEU A 144 -8.52 14.13 7.82
CA LEU A 144 -8.64 15.37 8.59
C LEU A 144 -7.34 16.20 8.54
N ILE A 145 -6.19 15.57 8.78
CA ILE A 145 -4.89 16.25 8.71
C ILE A 145 -4.63 16.77 7.30
N THR A 146 -4.90 15.97 6.27
CA THR A 146 -4.70 16.39 4.87
C THR A 146 -5.58 17.60 4.52
N LEU A 147 -6.84 17.62 4.98
CA LEU A 147 -7.75 18.76 4.78
C LEU A 147 -7.25 20.01 5.51
N ILE A 148 -6.80 19.87 6.77
CA ILE A 148 -6.26 20.98 7.56
C ILE A 148 -5.03 21.58 6.87
N PHE A 149 -4.06 20.75 6.48
CA PHE A 149 -2.83 21.23 5.83
C PHE A 149 -3.11 21.83 4.46
N SER A 150 -4.00 21.22 3.66
CA SER A 150 -4.39 21.78 2.37
C SER A 150 -5.07 23.14 2.54
N GLY A 151 -6.00 23.27 3.49
CA GLY A 151 -6.63 24.54 3.84
C GLY A 151 -5.62 25.58 4.31
N PHE A 152 -4.69 25.19 5.18
CA PHE A 152 -3.62 26.05 5.68
C PHE A 152 -2.69 26.53 4.56
N PHE A 153 -2.22 25.65 3.67
CA PHE A 153 -1.34 26.05 2.56
C PHE A 153 -2.06 26.96 1.57
N ASN A 154 -3.32 26.69 1.26
CA ASN A 154 -4.13 27.59 0.43
C ASN A 154 -4.31 28.96 1.09
N PHE A 155 -4.55 29.00 2.40
CA PHE A 155 -4.67 30.24 3.16
C PHE A 155 -3.35 31.03 3.18
N VAL A 156 -2.22 30.40 3.53
CA VAL A 156 -0.90 31.06 3.54
C VAL A 156 -0.60 31.66 2.17
N ILE A 157 -0.91 30.95 1.10
CA ILE A 157 -0.68 31.44 -0.26
C ILE A 157 -1.59 32.61 -0.62
N SER A 158 -2.84 32.62 -0.15
CA SER A 158 -3.75 33.76 -0.37
C SER A 158 -3.25 35.07 0.25
N LEU A 159 -2.34 34.99 1.24
CA LEU A 159 -1.73 36.14 1.89
C LEU A 159 -0.46 36.65 1.18
N ILE A 160 0.13 35.88 0.27
CA ILE A 160 1.34 36.30 -0.47
C ILE A 160 0.89 37.18 -1.65
N PRO A 161 1.38 38.43 -1.76
CA PRO A 161 1.02 39.29 -2.88
C PRO A 161 1.36 38.61 -4.20
N THR A 162 0.37 38.51 -5.08
CA THR A 162 0.44 37.94 -6.44
C THR A 162 1.54 38.56 -7.32
N LEU A 163 2.16 39.65 -6.86
CA LEU A 163 3.26 40.36 -7.51
C LEU A 163 4.60 39.59 -7.52
N TYR A 164 4.86 38.70 -6.56
CA TYR A 164 6.17 38.00 -6.47
C TYR A 164 6.32 36.79 -7.39
N PHE A 165 5.22 36.27 -7.96
CA PHE A 165 5.24 35.05 -8.75
C PHE A 165 4.28 35.17 -9.94
N LYS A 166 4.85 35.32 -11.14
CA LYS A 166 4.11 35.57 -12.39
C LYS A 166 3.35 34.36 -12.96
N ALA A 167 3.31 33.21 -12.28
CA ALA A 167 2.73 31.97 -12.81
C ALA A 167 1.88 31.22 -11.76
N PRO A 168 0.53 31.28 -11.87
CA PRO A 168 -0.39 30.49 -11.04
C PRO A 168 -0.11 28.97 -11.03
N SER A 169 0.46 28.43 -12.12
CA SER A 169 0.81 27.02 -12.27
C SER A 169 1.94 26.56 -11.35
N THR A 170 2.96 27.40 -11.12
CA THR A 170 4.07 27.09 -10.21
C THR A 170 3.58 26.97 -8.76
N PHE A 171 2.59 27.77 -8.37
CA PHE A 171 2.02 27.73 -7.03
C PHE A 171 1.22 26.46 -6.75
N GLN A 172 0.37 26.06 -7.69
CA GLN A 172 -0.37 24.79 -7.56
C GLN A 172 0.59 23.61 -7.45
N ALA A 173 1.73 23.65 -8.14
CA ALA A 173 2.79 22.65 -8.00
C ALA A 173 3.39 22.63 -6.59
N VAL A 174 3.66 23.78 -5.96
CA VAL A 174 4.18 23.85 -4.58
C VAL A 174 3.17 23.31 -3.57
N VAL A 175 1.89 23.71 -3.66
CA VAL A 175 0.83 23.17 -2.77
C VAL A 175 0.72 21.67 -2.92
N LYS A 176 0.70 21.18 -4.16
CA LYS A 176 0.65 19.75 -4.45
C LYS A 176 1.86 19.02 -3.87
N PHE A 177 3.05 19.60 -3.97
CA PHE A 177 4.27 19.06 -3.38
C PHE A 177 4.18 18.97 -1.85
N LEU A 178 3.79 20.06 -1.18
CA LEU A 178 3.68 20.09 0.28
C LEU A 178 2.61 19.13 0.81
N ASN A 179 1.44 19.08 0.17
CA ASN A 179 0.42 18.08 0.48
C ASN A 179 0.94 16.66 0.26
N GLY A 180 1.68 16.43 -0.83
CA GLY A 180 2.36 15.16 -1.09
C GLY A 180 3.34 14.77 0.03
N VAL A 181 4.13 15.71 0.54
CA VAL A 181 5.05 15.47 1.67
C VAL A 181 4.28 15.09 2.94
N VAL A 182 3.19 15.78 3.25
CA VAL A 182 2.34 15.45 4.42
C VAL A 182 1.73 14.06 4.27
N SER A 183 1.11 13.77 3.13
CA SER A 183 0.53 12.46 2.81
C SER A 183 1.55 11.33 2.90
N PHE A 184 2.74 11.53 2.32
CA PHE A 184 3.84 10.58 2.36
C PHE A 184 4.35 10.33 3.79
N SER A 185 4.49 11.41 4.56
CA SER A 185 4.90 11.36 5.97
C SER A 185 3.92 10.56 6.81
N LEU A 186 2.62 10.78 6.64
CA LEU A 186 1.60 9.98 7.31
C LEU A 186 1.65 8.52 6.87
N GLY A 187 1.85 8.24 5.58
CA GLY A 187 2.03 6.87 5.08
C GLY A 187 3.17 6.12 5.76
N ILE A 188 4.34 6.75 5.92
CA ILE A 188 5.48 6.15 6.64
C ILE A 188 5.14 5.95 8.13
N TRP A 189 4.47 6.91 8.76
CA TRP A 189 4.05 6.78 10.16
C TRP A 189 3.12 5.57 10.35
N LEU A 190 2.16 5.39 9.44
CA LEU A 190 1.27 4.24 9.46
C LEU A 190 2.02 2.91 9.32
N LEU A 191 2.95 2.81 8.37
CA LEU A 191 3.76 1.60 8.18
C LEU A 191 4.53 1.24 9.45
N LEU A 192 5.12 2.22 10.12
CA LEU A 192 5.83 2.00 11.38
C LEU A 192 4.89 1.48 12.48
N LEU A 193 3.69 2.05 12.62
CA LEU A 193 2.69 1.56 13.58
C LEU A 193 2.29 0.11 13.28
N LEU A 194 2.04 -0.21 12.01
CA LEU A 194 1.71 -1.56 11.56
C LEU A 194 2.82 -2.55 11.91
N PHE A 195 4.08 -2.21 11.63
CA PHE A 195 5.22 -3.05 11.98
C PHE A 195 5.33 -3.32 13.48
N VAL A 196 5.10 -2.31 14.33
CA VAL A 196 5.10 -2.51 15.78
C VAL A 196 3.97 -3.44 16.21
N MET A 197 2.75 -3.23 15.70
CA MET A 197 1.60 -4.08 16.05
C MET A 197 1.79 -5.53 15.56
N TRP A 198 2.33 -5.72 14.35
CA TRP A 198 2.68 -7.05 13.84
C TRP A 198 3.76 -7.73 14.67
N TYR A 199 4.80 -7.00 15.07
CA TYR A 199 5.85 -7.51 15.95
C TYR A 199 5.27 -8.00 17.29
N VAL A 200 4.47 -7.17 17.96
CA VAL A 200 3.85 -7.53 19.23
C VAL A 200 2.89 -8.72 19.06
N PHE A 201 2.16 -8.77 17.96
CA PHE A 201 1.27 -9.88 17.66
C PHE A 201 2.02 -11.19 17.44
N ALA A 202 3.15 -11.16 16.72
CA ALA A 202 4.01 -12.33 16.50
C ALA A 202 4.60 -12.92 17.80
N GLN A 203 4.72 -12.08 18.84
CA GLN A 203 5.14 -12.50 20.17
C GLN A 203 4.00 -13.12 20.99
N LYS A 204 2.84 -12.43 21.06
CA LYS A 204 1.76 -12.76 22.01
C LYS A 204 0.64 -13.64 21.44
N TYR A 205 0.36 -13.59 20.14
CA TYR A 205 -0.78 -14.24 19.47
C TYR A 205 -2.15 -13.94 20.09
N LYS A 206 -2.29 -12.74 20.66
CA LYS A 206 -3.53 -12.24 21.27
C LYS A 206 -3.95 -10.97 20.56
N VAL A 207 -5.02 -11.05 19.78
CA VAL A 207 -5.40 -10.03 18.80
C VAL A 207 -5.58 -8.65 19.43
N TRP A 208 -6.47 -8.53 20.42
CA TRP A 208 -6.78 -7.24 21.07
C TRP A 208 -5.64 -6.69 21.91
N GLU A 209 -5.00 -7.53 22.71
CA GLU A 209 -3.86 -7.14 23.55
C GLU A 209 -2.72 -6.59 22.68
N SER A 210 -2.44 -7.22 21.52
CA SER A 210 -1.31 -6.83 20.67
C SER A 210 -1.47 -5.44 20.06
N ILE A 211 -2.70 -5.01 19.75
CA ILE A 211 -2.96 -3.66 19.24
C ILE A 211 -2.72 -2.63 20.34
N GLY A 212 -3.33 -2.83 21.51
CA GLY A 212 -3.18 -1.93 22.66
C GLY A 212 -1.73 -1.83 23.13
N ASP A 213 -1.06 -2.97 23.25
CA ASP A 213 0.35 -3.05 23.61
C ASP A 213 1.25 -2.42 22.55
N GLY A 214 0.91 -2.56 21.26
CA GLY A 214 1.63 -1.90 20.17
C GLY A 214 1.59 -0.37 20.29
N PHE A 215 0.40 0.20 20.49
CA PHE A 215 0.27 1.65 20.75
C PHE A 215 0.97 2.08 22.04
N HIS A 216 0.84 1.28 23.10
CA HIS A 216 1.51 1.55 24.37
C HIS A 216 3.03 1.57 24.21
N LEU A 217 3.60 0.63 23.46
CA LEU A 217 5.04 0.55 23.20
C LEU A 217 5.54 1.76 22.40
N VAL A 218 4.79 2.19 21.39
CA VAL A 218 5.08 3.42 20.63
C VAL A 218 5.07 4.64 21.55
N TRP A 219 4.07 4.73 22.44
CA TRP A 219 3.95 5.84 23.39
C TRP A 219 5.11 5.87 24.40
N GLN A 220 5.42 4.72 25.01
CA GLN A 220 6.53 4.57 25.95
C GLN A 220 7.87 4.96 25.31
N ARG A 221 8.07 4.64 24.02
CA ARG A 221 9.32 4.87 23.28
C ARG A 221 9.23 6.03 22.27
N LYS A 222 8.33 6.99 22.48
CA LYS A 222 8.01 8.05 21.51
C LYS A 222 9.23 8.79 20.94
N MET A 223 10.26 9.04 21.76
CA MET A 223 11.49 9.72 21.31
C MET A 223 12.33 8.86 20.36
N ARG A 224 12.43 7.54 20.61
CA ARG A 224 13.13 6.62 19.70
C ARG A 224 12.31 6.41 18.42
N PHE A 225 10.99 6.26 18.57
CA PHE A 225 10.08 6.11 17.44
C PHE A 225 10.09 7.36 16.53
N GLY A 226 10.09 8.57 17.10
CA GLY A 226 10.22 9.82 16.35
C GLY A 226 11.55 9.94 15.60
N LYS A 227 12.66 9.48 16.19
CA LYS A 227 13.95 9.41 15.47
C LYS A 227 13.92 8.43 14.32
N LEU A 228 13.34 7.24 14.53
CA LEU A 228 13.15 6.28 13.44
C LEU A 228 12.30 6.87 12.32
N PHE A 229 11.20 7.54 12.66
CA PHE A 229 10.33 8.18 11.69
C PHE A 229 11.05 9.22 10.82
N VAL A 230 11.76 10.17 11.45
CA VAL A 230 12.56 11.16 10.72
C VAL A 230 13.58 10.47 9.81
N PHE A 231 14.15 9.37 10.27
CA PHE A 231 15.15 8.68 9.47
C PHE A 231 14.56 7.90 8.31
N ALA A 232 13.42 7.26 8.51
CA ALA A 232 12.67 6.60 7.47
C ALA A 232 12.31 7.60 6.35
N LEU A 233 11.95 8.84 6.71
CA LEU A 233 11.74 9.91 5.74
C LEU A 233 13.01 10.24 4.94
N ILE A 234 14.13 10.47 5.62
CA ILE A 234 15.41 10.77 4.97
C ILE A 234 15.79 9.63 4.02
N MET A 235 15.69 8.38 4.48
CA MET A 235 16.02 7.22 3.67
C MET A 235 15.09 7.06 2.48
N ALA A 236 13.79 7.28 2.65
CA ALA A 236 12.86 7.17 1.53
C ALA A 236 13.11 8.24 0.46
N VAL A 237 13.51 9.46 0.87
CA VAL A 237 14.01 10.49 -0.05
C VAL A 237 15.29 10.01 -0.76
N LEU A 238 16.27 9.46 -0.03
CA LEU A 238 17.50 8.94 -0.63
C LEU A 238 17.23 7.81 -1.63
N PHE A 239 16.39 6.83 -1.29
CA PHE A 239 15.98 5.76 -2.20
C PHE A 239 15.28 6.32 -3.44
N THR A 240 14.42 7.32 -3.27
CA THR A 240 13.77 7.99 -4.41
C THR A 240 14.80 8.67 -5.31
N LEU A 241 15.74 9.43 -4.75
CA LEU A 241 16.80 10.11 -5.51
C LEU A 241 17.69 9.12 -6.27
N ILE A 242 18.05 8.00 -5.64
CA ILE A 242 18.82 6.93 -6.28
C ILE A 242 18.00 6.26 -7.38
N ALA A 243 16.69 6.11 -7.21
CA ALA A 243 15.79 5.48 -8.17
C ALA A 243 15.54 6.34 -9.43
N VAL A 244 15.63 7.68 -9.35
CA VAL A 244 15.38 8.59 -10.49
C VAL A 244 16.17 8.23 -11.76
N PRO A 245 17.51 8.08 -11.76
CA PRO A 245 18.26 7.74 -12.97
C PRO A 245 17.82 6.41 -13.59
N PHE A 246 17.52 5.41 -12.77
CA PHE A 246 17.04 4.10 -13.25
C PHE A 246 15.62 4.18 -13.81
N ARG A 247 14.73 4.97 -13.22
CA ARG A 247 13.40 5.23 -13.78
C ARG A 247 13.48 5.83 -15.17
N MET A 248 14.44 6.73 -15.42
CA MET A 248 14.65 7.30 -16.76
C MET A 248 15.11 6.24 -17.77
N LEU A 249 15.93 5.26 -17.35
CA LEU A 249 16.34 4.14 -18.21
C LEU A 249 15.17 3.22 -18.59
N PHE A 250 14.21 3.02 -17.68
CA PHE A 250 13.06 2.15 -17.90
C PHE A 250 11.80 2.89 -18.38
N ALA A 251 11.87 4.21 -18.60
CA ALA A 251 10.71 5.06 -18.90
C ALA A 251 9.96 4.66 -20.18
N SER A 252 10.65 4.05 -21.16
CA SER A 252 10.06 3.59 -22.41
C SER A 252 9.27 2.28 -22.28
N VAL A 253 9.44 1.53 -21.19
CA VAL A 253 8.80 0.23 -20.99
C VAL A 253 8.02 0.25 -19.67
N SER A 254 6.73 0.57 -19.75
CA SER A 254 5.84 0.75 -18.58
C SER A 254 5.92 -0.40 -17.57
N VAL A 255 5.96 -1.65 -18.05
CA VAL A 255 6.08 -2.84 -17.19
C VAL A 255 7.40 -2.88 -16.41
N LEU A 256 8.52 -2.56 -17.05
CA LEU A 256 9.82 -2.52 -16.38
C LEU A 256 9.91 -1.36 -15.39
N SER A 257 9.36 -0.20 -15.74
CA SER A 257 9.28 0.95 -14.83
C SER A 257 8.48 0.60 -13.57
N MET A 258 7.32 -0.05 -13.72
CA MET A 258 6.49 -0.46 -12.58
C MET A 258 7.17 -1.54 -11.73
N GLY A 259 7.81 -2.54 -12.37
CA GLY A 259 8.55 -3.58 -11.66
C GLY A 259 9.72 -3.02 -10.85
N PHE A 260 10.41 -2.01 -11.39
CA PHE A 260 11.47 -1.29 -10.67
C PHE A 260 10.92 -0.46 -9.50
N ASP A 261 9.77 0.19 -9.67
CA ASP A 261 9.12 0.95 -8.59
C ASP A 261 8.71 0.04 -7.42
N LEU A 262 8.14 -1.13 -7.72
CA LEU A 262 7.83 -2.15 -6.72
C LEU A 262 9.11 -2.67 -6.05
N PHE A 263 10.19 -2.90 -6.80
CA PHE A 263 11.47 -3.31 -6.24
C PHE A 263 11.97 -2.30 -5.22
N VAL A 264 12.04 -1.01 -5.56
CA VAL A 264 12.50 0.06 -4.65
C VAL A 264 11.60 0.17 -3.43
N LEU A 265 10.28 0.10 -3.62
CA LEU A 265 9.31 0.14 -2.52
C LEU A 265 9.53 -1.02 -1.55
N PHE A 266 9.58 -2.27 -2.02
CA PHE A 266 9.74 -3.43 -1.15
C PHE A 266 11.12 -3.50 -0.52
N PHE A 267 12.15 -3.00 -1.22
CA PHE A 267 13.48 -2.84 -0.64
C PHE A 267 13.45 -1.90 0.57
N PHE A 268 12.78 -0.75 0.43
CA PHE A 268 12.58 0.19 1.52
C PHE A 268 11.74 -0.40 2.67
N VAL A 269 10.64 -1.09 2.35
CA VAL A 269 9.75 -1.74 3.33
C VAL A 269 10.49 -2.83 4.12
N ALA A 270 11.23 -3.71 3.45
CA ALA A 270 12.02 -4.76 4.09
C ALA A 270 13.10 -4.18 5.01
N TRP A 271 13.80 -3.15 4.53
CA TRP A 271 14.78 -2.42 5.34
C TRP A 271 14.12 -1.79 6.58
N LEU A 272 13.02 -1.06 6.40
CA LEU A 272 12.32 -0.38 7.50
C LEU A 272 11.81 -1.40 8.55
N ARG A 273 11.35 -2.57 8.09
CA ARG A 273 10.88 -3.66 8.95
C ARG A 273 12.01 -4.18 9.85
N LEU A 274 13.21 -4.38 9.30
CA LEU A 274 14.38 -4.78 10.09
C LEU A 274 14.75 -3.75 11.15
N VAL A 275 14.79 -2.46 10.78
CA VAL A 275 15.14 -1.39 11.72
C VAL A 275 14.13 -1.34 12.87
N VAL A 276 12.83 -1.53 12.60
CA VAL A 276 11.82 -1.63 13.65
C VAL A 276 12.11 -2.83 14.55
N VAL A 277 12.36 -4.01 13.99
CA VAL A 277 12.65 -5.23 14.78
C VAL A 277 13.86 -5.04 15.69
N GLU A 278 14.97 -4.49 15.18
CA GLU A 278 16.16 -4.24 15.99
C GLU A 278 15.89 -3.24 17.12
N MET A 279 15.15 -2.16 16.83
CA MET A 279 14.80 -1.15 17.84
C MET A 279 13.90 -1.68 18.97
N LEU A 280 13.09 -2.70 18.68
CA LEU A 280 12.16 -3.29 19.64
C LEU A 280 12.76 -4.46 20.44
N LYS A 281 13.90 -5.02 20.03
CA LYS A 281 14.61 -6.08 20.76
C LYS A 281 15.39 -5.57 21.97
N GLU A 282 15.82 -4.32 21.94
CA GLU A 282 16.48 -3.60 23.06
C GLU A 282 15.47 -3.05 24.07
#